data_AF-A0A9D9R8K6-F1
#
_entry.id   AF-A0A9D9R8K6-F1
#
_cell.length_a   1.000
_cell.length_b   1.000
_cell.length_c   1.000
_cell.angle_alpha   90.00
_cell.angle_beta   90.00
_cell.angle_gamma   90.00
#
_symmetry.space_group_name_H-M   'P 1'
#
loop_
_entity.id
_entity.type
_entity.pdbx_description
1 polymer ?
#
loop_
_entity_poly.entity_id
_entity_poly.type
_entity_poly.pdbx_seq_one_letter_code
_entity_poly.pdbx_strand_id
1 'polypeptide(L)'
;MRRIVKVEKIDSVIFAFCDDNSLWYLESSWHNWKRAPNIPQDETRKHLDQMPILKLGISNRSYKALSSANIFTIGDLVRKSKSELLILPALGKKSIHEIEIALGEMDLYLH
;
A
#
# COMPACT_ATOMS: atom_id res chain seq x y z
N MET A 1 4.59 -20.48 -2.61
CA MET A 1 3.56 -21.07 -1.73
C MET A 1 2.90 -19.94 -0.98
N ARG A 2 1.56 -19.88 -0.92
CA ARG A 2 0.84 -18.88 -0.12
C ARG A 2 0.90 -19.26 1.35
N ARG A 3 1.17 -18.31 2.25
CA ARG A 3 1.23 -18.57 3.69
C ARG A 3 -0.03 -18.04 4.35
N ILE A 4 -0.66 -18.88 5.17
CA ILE A 4 -1.79 -18.46 6.00
C ILE A 4 -1.25 -17.61 7.15
N VAL A 5 -1.74 -16.39 7.26
CA VAL A 5 -1.40 -15.41 8.30
C VAL A 5 -2.38 -15.51 9.47
N LYS A 6 -3.68 -15.67 9.17
CA LYS A 6 -4.73 -15.75 10.19
C LYS A 6 -5.83 -16.70 9.75
N VAL A 7 -6.38 -17.48 10.69
CA VAL A 7 -7.57 -18.32 10.47
C VAL A 7 -8.62 -17.95 11.50
N GLU A 8 -9.87 -17.85 11.07
CA GLU A 8 -11.00 -17.47 11.92
C GLU A 8 -12.22 -18.30 11.58
N LYS A 9 -12.91 -18.86 12.59
CA LYS A 9 -14.12 -19.66 12.39
C LYS A 9 -15.32 -18.85 12.86
N ILE A 10 -16.29 -18.66 11.97
CA ILE A 10 -17.56 -17.98 12.28
C ILE A 10 -18.67 -18.93 11.87
N ASP A 11 -19.52 -19.30 12.83
CA ASP A 11 -20.57 -20.31 12.68
C ASP A 11 -20.06 -21.62 12.06
N SER A 12 -20.49 -21.91 10.84
CA SER A 12 -20.15 -23.10 10.06
C SER A 12 -19.14 -22.81 8.93
N VAL A 13 -18.49 -21.64 8.95
CA VAL A 13 -17.55 -21.19 7.94
C VAL A 13 -16.16 -20.93 8.55
N ILE A 14 -15.13 -21.49 7.93
CA ILE A 14 -13.73 -21.24 8.30
C ILE A 14 -13.16 -20.25 7.29
N PHE A 15 -12.63 -19.13 7.75
CA PHE A 15 -11.93 -18.12 6.97
C PHE A 15 -10.42 -18.25 7.16
N ALA A 16 -9.64 -18.13 6.09
CA ALA A 16 -8.19 -18.09 6.10
C ALA A 16 -7.68 -16.87 5.34
N PHE A 17 -7.01 -15.96 6.06
CA PHE A 17 -6.30 -14.81 5.51
C PHE A 17 -4.87 -15.21 5.19
N CYS A 18 -4.44 -14.94 3.97
CA CYS A 18 -3.10 -15.21 3.48
C CYS A 18 -2.21 -13.95 3.48
N ASP A 19 -0.91 -14.16 3.31
CA ASP A 19 0.14 -13.13 3.20
C ASP A 19 0.05 -12.28 1.93
N ASP A 20 -0.63 -12.78 0.90
CA ASP A 20 -0.97 -12.04 -0.31
C ASP A 20 -2.29 -11.23 -0.18
N ASN A 21 -2.78 -11.04 1.05
CA ASN A 21 -4.07 -10.43 1.38
C ASN A 21 -5.29 -11.15 0.75
N SER A 22 -5.13 -12.39 0.29
CA SER A 22 -6.29 -13.20 -0.12
C SER A 22 -7.03 -13.75 1.09
N LEU A 23 -8.37 -13.61 1.11
CA LEU A 23 -9.23 -14.35 2.03
C LEU A 23 -9.83 -15.55 1.33
N TRP A 24 -9.70 -16.69 1.98
CA TRP A 24 -10.33 -17.94 1.59
C TRP A 24 -11.35 -18.31 2.64
N TYR A 25 -12.40 -19.01 2.24
CA TYR A 25 -13.37 -19.55 3.16
C TYR A 25 -13.72 -21.00 2.81
N LEU A 26 -14.04 -21.78 3.82
CA LEU A 26 -14.49 -23.15 3.72
C LEU A 26 -15.84 -23.24 4.45
N GLU A 27 -16.89 -23.51 3.70
CA GLU A 27 -18.22 -23.73 4.24
C GLU A 27 -18.45 -25.25 4.38
N SER A 28 -18.95 -25.72 5.52
CA SER A 28 -19.17 -27.16 5.78
C SER A 28 -20.00 -27.88 4.71
N SER A 29 -20.80 -27.15 3.94
CA SER A 29 -21.65 -27.67 2.86
C SER A 29 -20.86 -27.97 1.57
N TRP A 30 -19.65 -27.43 1.41
CA TRP A 30 -18.81 -27.58 0.21
C TRP A 30 -17.39 -27.89 0.69
N HIS A 31 -16.96 -29.15 0.61
CA HIS A 31 -15.66 -29.64 1.12
C HIS A 31 -14.39 -29.03 0.45
N ASN A 32 -14.49 -27.86 -0.18
CA ASN A 32 -13.42 -27.17 -0.90
C ASN A 32 -13.30 -25.71 -0.45
N TRP A 33 -12.05 -25.23 -0.31
CA TRP A 33 -11.75 -23.83 -0.05
C TRP A 33 -12.13 -22.96 -1.26
N LYS A 34 -12.92 -21.91 -1.02
CA LYS A 34 -13.30 -20.89 -2.02
C LYS A 34 -12.63 -19.57 -1.69
N ARG A 35 -12.11 -18.88 -2.71
CA ARG A 35 -11.63 -17.49 -2.58
C ARG A 35 -12.81 -16.56 -2.39
N ALA A 36 -12.75 -15.67 -1.41
CA ALA A 36 -13.77 -14.65 -1.18
C ALA A 36 -13.78 -13.63 -2.34
N PRO A 37 -14.88 -13.51 -3.11
CA PRO A 37 -14.92 -12.65 -4.30
C PRO A 37 -15.03 -11.15 -3.95
N ASN A 38 -15.58 -10.80 -2.77
CA ASN A 38 -15.99 -9.43 -2.42
C ASN A 38 -15.11 -8.76 -1.36
N ILE A 39 -13.94 -9.31 -1.07
CA ILE A 39 -12.96 -8.60 -0.25
C ILE A 39 -12.09 -7.81 -1.21
N PRO A 40 -11.86 -6.50 -0.97
CA PRO A 40 -10.90 -5.71 -1.72
C PRO A 40 -9.56 -6.44 -1.70
N GLN A 41 -9.31 -7.21 -2.75
CA GLN A 41 -8.04 -7.88 -2.94
C GLN A 41 -7.09 -6.75 -3.29
N ASP A 42 -5.93 -6.76 -2.65
CA ASP A 42 -5.00 -5.65 -2.63
C ASP A 42 -4.31 -5.34 -3.98
N GLU A 43 -4.95 -5.71 -5.09
CA GLU A 43 -4.54 -5.44 -6.46
C GLU A 43 -4.49 -3.94 -6.74
N THR A 44 -5.38 -3.14 -6.14
CA THR A 44 -5.31 -1.67 -6.21
C THR A 44 -4.03 -1.14 -5.58
N ARG A 45 -3.65 -1.57 -4.36
CA ARG A 45 -2.38 -1.12 -3.77
C ARG A 45 -1.17 -1.61 -4.56
N LYS A 46 -1.18 -2.85 -5.08
CA LYS A 46 -0.09 -3.33 -5.94
C LYS A 46 0.12 -2.46 -7.18
N HIS A 47 -0.96 -1.98 -7.79
CA HIS A 47 -0.86 -1.07 -8.93
C HIS A 47 -0.39 0.34 -8.52
N LEU A 48 -0.85 0.82 -7.36
CA LEU A 48 -0.41 2.11 -6.80
C LEU A 48 1.08 2.11 -6.45
N ASP A 49 1.58 1.03 -5.85
CA ASP A 49 2.98 0.88 -5.46
C ASP A 49 3.93 1.03 -6.64
N GLN A 50 3.54 0.51 -7.82
CA GLN A 50 4.33 0.59 -9.06
C GLN A 50 4.17 1.93 -9.79
N MET A 51 3.25 2.78 -9.35
CA MET A 51 3.00 4.05 -10.01
C MET A 51 4.18 5.00 -9.78
N PRO A 52 4.67 5.68 -10.83
CA PRO A 52 5.77 6.64 -10.67
C PRO A 52 5.29 7.89 -9.93
N ILE A 53 6.16 8.47 -9.08
CA ILE A 53 5.87 9.71 -8.35
C ILE A 53 5.57 10.91 -9.27
N LEU A 54 5.96 10.84 -10.54
CA LEU A 54 5.63 11.85 -11.56
C LEU A 54 4.10 12.00 -11.75
N LYS A 55 3.34 10.92 -11.55
CA LYS A 55 1.88 10.94 -11.67
C LYS A 55 1.17 11.59 -10.46
N LEU A 56 1.85 11.80 -9.33
CA LEU A 56 1.29 12.47 -8.16
C LEU A 56 1.11 13.99 -8.35
N GLY A 57 1.59 14.58 -9.46
CA GLY A 57 1.43 16.01 -9.71
C GLY A 57 2.22 16.94 -8.78
N ILE A 58 3.22 16.39 -8.06
CA ILE A 58 4.07 17.16 -7.14
C ILE A 58 4.99 18.14 -7.89
N SER A 59 5.46 19.17 -7.18
CA SER A 59 6.38 20.15 -7.76
C SER A 59 7.70 19.51 -8.22
N ASN A 60 8.29 20.06 -9.28
CA ASN A 60 9.57 19.56 -9.82
C ASN A 60 10.72 19.63 -8.79
N ARG A 61 10.58 20.46 -7.74
CA ARG A 61 11.53 20.53 -6.62
C ARG A 61 11.43 19.30 -5.73
N SER A 62 10.21 18.96 -5.31
CA SER A 62 9.92 17.74 -4.54
C SER A 62 10.33 16.49 -5.32
N TYR A 63 10.01 16.43 -6.62
CA TYR A 63 10.42 15.33 -7.50
C TYR A 63 11.95 15.15 -7.57
N LYS A 64 12.70 16.24 -7.77
CA LYS A 64 14.17 16.18 -7.82
C LYS A 64 14.78 15.73 -6.48
N ALA A 65 14.22 16.18 -5.36
CA ALA A 65 14.71 15.76 -4.04
C ALA A 65 14.44 14.27 -3.78
N LEU A 66 13.25 13.78 -4.15
CA LEU A 66 12.90 12.35 -4.06
C LEU A 66 13.77 11.49 -4.99
N SER A 67 13.99 11.94 -6.23
CA SER A 67 14.88 11.29 -7.19
C SER A 67 16.32 11.19 -6.68
N SER A 68 16.83 12.24 -6.02
CA SER A 68 18.14 12.22 -5.35
C SER A 68 18.22 11.24 -4.17
N ALA A 69 17.07 10.87 -3.59
CA ALA A 69 16.96 9.89 -2.52
C ALA A 69 16.67 8.47 -3.02
N ASN A 70 16.77 8.24 -4.34
CA ASN A 70 16.40 7.00 -5.01
C ASN A 70 14.92 6.59 -4.84
N ILE A 71 14.03 7.57 -4.68
CA ILE A 71 12.58 7.36 -4.58
C ILE A 71 11.96 7.72 -5.93
N PHE A 72 11.49 6.70 -6.67
CA PHE A 72 10.89 6.88 -8.00
C PHE A 72 9.43 6.44 -8.06
N THR A 73 8.98 5.62 -7.12
CA THR A 73 7.63 5.06 -7.09
C THR A 73 6.88 5.49 -5.82
N ILE A 74 5.54 5.40 -5.87
CA ILE A 74 4.70 5.67 -4.69
C ILE A 74 4.95 4.61 -3.62
N GLY A 75 5.18 3.36 -4.00
CA GLY A 75 5.49 2.30 -3.05
C GLY A 75 6.77 2.59 -2.26
N ASP A 76 7.80 3.15 -2.91
CA ASP A 76 9.02 3.57 -2.23
C ASP A 76 8.79 4.77 -1.31
N LEU A 77 7.93 5.71 -1.73
CA LEU A 77 7.59 6.90 -0.96
C LEU A 77 6.81 6.57 0.32
N VAL A 78 5.80 5.69 0.23
CA VAL A 78 4.96 5.29 1.38
C VAL A 78 5.74 4.47 2.40
N ARG A 79 6.78 3.73 1.96
CA ARG A 79 7.70 3.00 2.86
C ARG A 79 8.64 3.92 3.63
N LYS A 80 8.73 5.21 3.27
CA LYS A 80 9.56 6.19 3.96
C LYS A 80 8.78 6.90 5.05
N SER A 81 9.42 7.10 6.19
CA SER A 81 8.85 7.87 7.28
C SER A 81 9.04 9.37 7.03
N LYS A 82 8.15 10.19 7.62
CA LYS A 82 8.26 11.66 7.59
C LYS A 82 9.61 12.16 8.10
N SER A 83 10.15 11.48 9.11
CA SER A 83 11.46 11.76 9.72
C SER A 83 12.60 11.60 8.72
N GLU A 84 12.57 10.54 7.90
CA GLU A 84 13.57 10.32 6.85
C GLU A 84 13.48 11.38 5.76
N LEU A 85 12.25 11.76 5.37
CA LEU A 85 12.03 12.82 4.38
C LEU A 85 12.50 14.19 4.88
N LEU A 86 12.39 14.48 6.18
CA LEU A 86 12.90 15.71 6.79
C LEU A 86 14.43 15.82 6.80
N ILE A 87 15.13 14.68 6.77
CA ILE A 87 16.60 14.63 6.76
C ILE A 87 17.14 14.83 5.34
N LEU A 88 16.32 14.58 4.30
CA LEU A 88 16.77 14.69 2.92
C LEU A 88 17.13 16.14 2.56
N PRO A 89 18.38 16.38 2.08
CA PRO A 89 18.77 17.70 1.62
C PRO A 89 17.89 18.10 0.43
N ALA A 90 17.32 19.29 0.47
CA ALA A 90 16.36 19.88 -0.48
C ALA A 90 14.86 19.60 -0.27
N LEU A 91 14.44 18.78 0.72
CA LEU A 91 13.04 18.76 1.16
C LEU A 91 12.81 19.80 2.27
N GLY A 92 11.93 20.77 1.99
CA GLY A 92 11.45 21.73 2.97
C GLY A 92 10.09 21.32 3.56
N LYS A 93 9.66 22.04 4.61
CA LYS A 93 8.33 21.84 5.22
C LYS A 93 7.18 21.94 4.20
N LYS A 94 7.32 22.83 3.19
CA LYS A 94 6.33 23.01 2.13
C LYS A 94 6.24 21.81 1.18
N SER A 95 7.37 21.26 0.74
CA SER A 95 7.39 20.09 -0.15
C SER A 95 6.87 18.83 0.55
N ILE A 96 7.10 18.69 1.85
CA ILE A 96 6.54 17.58 2.64
C ILE A 96 5.02 17.69 2.72
N HIS A 97 4.51 18.90 2.94
CA HIS A 97 3.06 19.12 2.95
C HIS A 97 2.42 18.82 1.59
N GLU A 98 3.07 19.20 0.48
CA GLU A 98 2.63 18.84 -0.87
C GLU A 98 2.55 17.31 -1.06
N ILE A 99 3.54 16.57 -0.55
CA ILE A 99 3.57 15.10 -0.60
C ILE A 99 2.44 14.50 0.24
N GLU A 100 2.21 15.01 1.46
CA GLU A 100 1.13 14.54 2.33
C GLU A 100 -0.26 14.75 1.70
N ILE A 101 -0.48 15.90 1.06
CA ILE A 101 -1.74 16.17 0.35
C ILE A 101 -1.90 15.21 -0.83
N ALA A 102 -0.87 15.05 -1.66
CA ALA A 102 -0.93 14.19 -2.84
C ALA A 102 -1.14 12.71 -2.48
N LEU A 103 -0.56 12.23 -1.36
CA LEU A 103 -0.82 10.90 -0.84
C LEU A 103 -2.26 10.79 -0.29
N GLY A 104 -2.73 11.81 0.42
CA GLY A 104 -4.10 11.85 0.94
C GLY A 104 -5.17 11.82 -0.15
N GLU A 105 -4.94 12.44 -1.31
CA GLU A 105 -5.84 12.34 -2.48
C GLU A 105 -5.98 10.90 -3.02
N MET A 106 -5.02 10.03 -2.71
CA MET A 106 -5.00 8.63 -3.11
C MET A 106 -5.37 7.67 -1.96
N ASP A 107 -5.89 8.20 -0.85
CA ASP A 107 -6.13 7.46 0.41
C ASP A 107 -4.89 6.72 0.93
N LEU A 108 -3.70 7.30 0.69
CA LEU A 108 -2.41 6.80 1.16
C LEU A 108 -1.85 7.70 2.27
N TYR A 109 -1.07 7.10 3.16
CA TYR A 109 -0.46 7.80 4.29
C TYR A 109 1.00 7.37 4.43
N LEU A 110 1.85 8.30 4.87
CA LEU A 110 3.22 7.99 5.28
C LEU A 110 3.19 7.15 6.56
N HIS A 111 4.15 6.25 6.70
CA HIS A 111 4.29 5.37 7.87
C HIS A 111 5.02 6.05 9.04
#